data_AF-A0ABD3W9U0-F1
#
_entry.id   AF-A0ABD3W9U0-F1
#
_cell.length_a   1.000
_cell.length_b   1.000
_cell.length_c   1.000
_cell.angle_alpha   90.00
_cell.angle_beta   90.00
_cell.angle_gamma   90.00
#
_symmetry.space_group_name_H-M   'P 1'
#
loop_
_entity.id
_entity.type
_entity.pdbx_description
1 polymer ?
#
loop_
_entity_poly.entity_id
_entity_poly.type
_entity_poly.pdbx_seq_one_letter_code
_entity_poly.pdbx_strand_id
1 'polypeptide(L)'
;MAATDRQNNELKMKAKQQMMTAKDPLEKLRAACLMRGANGIKGFSRSFRIMDDDESHTLDFKEFKKGVHDYGVLMDDAEIQQLFQSLDKDGSGNISFDEFLKALRPPMSNNRKDLINKAFMKLDKSGDGVITVEDLKGVYNVKKHPKYMNGEWTEEQVLMKFLESFDTPNEADGKVTKEEFLNYYSGVSASIDQDAYFDLMMRTAWRI
;
A
#
# COMPACT_ATOMS: atom_id res chain seq x y z
N MET A 1 -19.69 11.78 15.26
CA MET A 1 -19.27 12.99 14.53
C MET A 1 -18.15 13.76 15.27
N ALA A 2 -18.24 14.02 16.58
CA ALA A 2 -17.17 14.75 17.28
C ALA A 2 -15.79 14.05 17.34
N ALA A 3 -15.76 12.71 17.37
CA ALA A 3 -14.49 11.95 17.40
C ALA A 3 -13.73 12.03 16.06
N THR A 4 -14.44 11.96 14.93
CA THR A 4 -13.86 12.10 13.58
C THR A 4 -13.30 13.50 13.35
N ASP A 5 -13.97 14.55 13.83
CA ASP A 5 -13.50 15.94 13.67
C ASP A 5 -12.24 16.23 14.49
N ARG A 6 -12.18 15.70 15.72
CA ARG A 6 -10.99 15.80 16.57
C ARG A 6 -9.79 15.07 15.97
N GLN A 7 -10.02 13.85 15.47
CA GLN A 7 -8.99 13.04 14.83
C GLN A 7 -8.49 13.69 13.52
N ASN A 8 -9.38 14.30 12.74
CA ASN A 8 -9.02 15.04 11.51
C ASN A 8 -8.22 16.32 11.82
N ASN A 9 -8.55 17.02 12.92
CA ASN A 9 -7.80 18.19 13.37
C ASN A 9 -6.41 17.83 13.90
N GLU A 10 -6.29 16.73 14.66
CA GLU A 10 -4.99 16.21 15.11
C GLU A 10 -4.12 15.77 13.93
N LEU A 11 -4.71 15.09 12.92
CA LEU A 11 -4.03 14.73 11.67
C LEU A 11 -3.52 15.98 10.94
N LYS A 12 -4.35 17.02 10.80
CA LYS A 12 -3.95 18.29 10.18
C LYS A 12 -2.82 18.98 10.93
N MET A 13 -2.85 19.03 12.26
CA MET A 13 -1.77 19.62 13.05
C MET A 13 -0.46 18.83 12.91
N LYS A 14 -0.51 17.50 12.98
CA LYS A 14 0.66 16.64 12.76
C LYS A 14 1.24 16.79 11.35
N ALA A 15 0.38 16.81 10.32
CA ALA A 15 0.79 17.00 8.94
C ALA A 15 1.43 18.39 8.72
N LYS A 16 0.90 19.45 9.34
CA LYS A 16 1.51 20.79 9.28
C LYS A 16 2.91 20.82 9.88
N GLN A 17 3.08 20.17 11.05
CA GLN A 17 4.38 20.07 11.69
C GLN A 17 5.36 19.25 10.84
N GLN A 18 4.92 18.10 10.31
CA GLN A 18 5.73 17.26 9.43
C GLN A 18 6.16 17.99 8.15
N MET A 19 5.27 18.74 7.50
CA MET A 19 5.60 19.54 6.32
C MET A 19 6.71 20.56 6.61
N MET A 20 6.72 21.17 7.80
CA MET A 20 7.75 22.13 8.21
C MET A 20 9.08 21.47 8.59
N THR A 21 9.06 20.25 9.12
CA THR A 21 10.26 19.56 9.63
C THR A 21 10.85 18.53 8.68
N ALA A 22 10.10 18.09 7.68
CA ALA A 22 10.54 17.07 6.73
C ALA A 22 11.66 17.60 5.84
N LYS A 23 12.80 16.89 5.86
CA LYS A 23 13.90 17.15 4.93
C LYS A 23 13.66 16.46 3.59
N ASP A 24 13.02 15.30 3.63
CA ASP A 24 12.73 14.49 2.46
C ASP A 24 11.61 15.11 1.60
N PRO A 25 11.83 15.30 0.29
CA PRO A 25 10.83 15.90 -0.59
C PRO A 25 9.51 15.12 -0.67
N LEU A 26 9.56 13.78 -0.66
CA LEU A 26 8.37 12.95 -0.71
C LEU A 26 7.52 13.11 0.55
N GLU A 27 8.14 13.17 1.73
CA GLU A 27 7.44 13.44 2.98
C GLU A 27 6.77 14.82 3.02
N LYS A 28 7.42 15.86 2.46
CA LYS A 28 6.83 17.21 2.35
C LYS A 28 5.57 17.19 1.48
N LEU A 29 5.65 16.56 0.30
CA LEU A 29 4.51 16.45 -0.63
C LEU A 29 3.38 15.64 0.00
N ARG A 30 3.70 14.50 0.61
CA ARG A 30 2.73 13.67 1.33
C ARG A 30 2.00 14.46 2.41
N ALA A 31 2.75 15.18 3.25
CA ALA A 31 2.17 15.98 4.32
C ALA A 31 1.23 17.07 3.80
N ALA A 32 1.57 17.72 2.67
CA ALA A 32 0.72 18.70 2.02
C ALA A 32 -0.58 18.09 1.48
N CYS A 33 -0.51 16.93 0.82
CA CYS A 33 -1.71 16.20 0.38
C CYS A 33 -2.61 15.83 1.57
N LEU A 34 -2.03 15.28 2.65
CA LEU A 34 -2.77 14.93 3.87
C LEU A 34 -3.44 16.15 4.51
N MET A 35 -2.77 17.31 4.58
CA MET A 35 -3.35 18.55 5.10
C MET A 35 -4.59 19.00 4.32
N ARG A 36 -4.62 18.74 3.00
CA ARG A 36 -5.78 19.01 2.13
C ARG A 36 -6.85 17.92 2.21
N GLY A 37 -6.69 16.93 3.08
CA GLY A 37 -7.66 15.87 3.33
C GLY A 37 -7.50 14.67 2.40
N ALA A 38 -6.32 14.47 1.80
CA ALA A 38 -6.02 13.26 1.03
C ALA A 38 -5.85 12.04 1.95
N ASN A 39 -6.93 11.56 2.54
CA ASN A 39 -6.95 10.35 3.36
C ASN A 39 -7.38 9.16 2.49
N GLY A 40 -6.59 8.09 2.48
CA GLY A 40 -6.88 6.88 1.72
C GLY A 40 -6.89 7.08 0.20
N ILE A 41 -7.25 6.01 -0.53
CA ILE A 41 -7.22 6.01 -2.01
C ILE A 41 -8.06 7.16 -2.58
N LYS A 42 -9.28 7.37 -2.09
CA LYS A 42 -10.19 8.40 -2.61
C LYS A 42 -9.63 9.81 -2.45
N GLY A 43 -8.97 10.08 -1.33
CA GLY A 43 -8.34 11.37 -1.07
C GLY A 43 -7.20 11.64 -2.06
N PHE A 44 -6.32 10.66 -2.24
CA PHE A 44 -5.22 10.76 -3.20
C PHE A 44 -5.70 10.78 -4.66
N SER A 45 -6.75 10.04 -5.03
CA SER A 45 -7.38 10.14 -6.36
C SER A 45 -7.89 11.55 -6.65
N ARG A 46 -8.49 12.22 -5.66
CA ARG A 46 -8.91 13.61 -5.81
C ARG A 46 -7.69 14.52 -6.00
N SER A 47 -6.63 14.33 -5.23
CA SER A 47 -5.42 15.13 -5.35
C SER A 47 -4.75 14.98 -6.71
N PHE A 48 -4.61 13.74 -7.19
CA PHE A 48 -4.06 13.42 -8.50
C PHE A 48 -4.86 14.11 -9.62
N ARG A 49 -6.19 13.96 -9.61
CA ARG A 49 -7.07 14.59 -10.61
C ARG A 49 -7.07 16.12 -10.57
N ILE A 50 -6.63 16.74 -9.47
CA ILE A 50 -6.47 18.21 -9.41
C ILE A 50 -5.16 18.63 -10.07
N MET A 51 -4.16 17.76 -10.10
CA MET A 51 -2.85 18.04 -10.71
C MET A 51 -2.82 17.71 -12.21
N ASP A 52 -3.60 16.71 -12.63
CA ASP A 52 -3.80 16.25 -14.02
C ASP A 52 -4.70 17.27 -14.76
N ASP A 53 -4.08 18.26 -15.41
CA ASP A 53 -4.78 19.38 -16.05
C ASP A 53 -5.39 18.95 -17.39
N ASP A 54 -4.72 18.05 -18.12
CA ASP A 54 -5.14 17.59 -19.43
C ASP A 54 -6.02 16.32 -19.41
N GLU A 55 -6.28 15.79 -18.22
CA GLU A 55 -7.04 14.55 -17.97
C GLU A 55 -6.43 13.33 -18.66
N SER A 56 -5.11 13.31 -18.87
CA SER A 56 -4.39 12.17 -19.46
C SER A 56 -4.37 10.93 -18.56
N HIS A 57 -4.78 11.06 -17.29
CA HIS A 57 -4.69 10.03 -16.25
C HIS A 57 -3.24 9.68 -15.86
N THR A 58 -2.32 10.55 -16.24
CA THR A 58 -0.90 10.55 -15.89
C THR A 58 -0.49 11.96 -15.51
N LEU A 59 0.61 12.14 -14.79
CA LEU A 59 1.16 13.47 -14.52
C LEU A 59 2.48 13.62 -15.25
N ASP A 60 2.52 14.55 -16.20
CA ASP A 60 3.80 14.95 -16.79
C ASP A 60 4.61 15.79 -15.78
N PHE A 61 5.87 16.09 -16.10
CA PHE A 61 6.74 16.87 -15.21
C PHE A 61 6.19 18.28 -14.91
N LYS A 62 5.54 18.93 -15.88
CA LYS A 62 5.01 20.29 -15.72
C LYS A 62 3.79 20.28 -14.81
N GLU A 63 2.88 19.34 -15.01
CA GLU A 63 1.70 19.12 -14.19
C GLU A 63 2.08 18.76 -12.75
N PHE A 64 3.03 17.83 -12.58
CA PHE A 64 3.55 17.47 -11.27
C PHE A 64 4.18 18.67 -10.57
N LYS A 65 5.05 19.42 -11.25
CA LYS A 65 5.69 20.63 -10.71
C LYS A 65 4.67 21.69 -10.29
N LYS A 66 3.69 21.97 -11.15
CA LYS A 66 2.58 22.88 -10.84
C LYS A 66 1.82 22.40 -9.60
N GLY A 67 1.46 21.11 -9.57
CA GLY A 67 0.77 20.47 -8.47
C GLY A 67 1.51 20.60 -7.13
N VAL A 68 2.82 20.35 -7.11
CA VAL A 68 3.67 20.51 -5.91
C VAL A 68 3.58 21.94 -5.37
N HIS A 69 3.73 22.94 -6.24
CA HIS A 69 3.64 24.35 -5.85
C HIS A 69 2.22 24.75 -5.41
N ASP A 70 1.18 24.29 -6.12
CA ASP A 70 -0.22 24.57 -5.79
C ASP A 70 -0.62 23.98 -4.44
N TYR A 71 0.04 22.89 -4.02
CA TYR A 71 -0.11 22.30 -2.69
C TYR A 71 0.68 23.04 -1.60
N GLY A 72 1.39 24.11 -1.96
CA GLY A 72 2.13 24.98 -1.05
C GLY A 72 3.48 24.41 -0.63
N VAL A 73 3.98 23.41 -1.34
CA VAL A 73 5.25 22.75 -1.04
C VAL A 73 6.38 23.58 -1.65
N LEU A 74 7.25 24.10 -0.79
CA LEU A 74 8.41 24.88 -1.21
C LEU A 74 9.57 23.93 -1.52
N MET A 75 9.83 23.77 -2.81
CA MET A 75 10.94 23.01 -3.38
C MET A 75 11.52 23.78 -4.56
N ASP A 76 12.82 23.62 -4.80
CA ASP A 76 13.42 24.08 -6.04
C ASP A 76 13.22 23.08 -7.20
N ASP A 77 13.51 23.54 -8.42
CA ASP A 77 13.34 22.72 -9.63
C ASP A 77 14.16 21.42 -9.59
N ALA A 78 15.33 21.42 -8.94
CA ALA A 78 16.17 20.23 -8.84
C ALA A 78 15.60 19.21 -7.85
N GLU A 79 15.07 19.65 -6.71
CA GLU A 79 14.34 18.82 -5.75
C GLU A 79 13.09 18.20 -6.39
N ILE A 80 12.33 18.98 -7.16
CA ILE A 80 11.12 18.48 -7.85
C ILE A 80 11.51 17.47 -8.94
N GLN A 81 12.58 17.72 -9.69
CA GLN A 81 13.09 16.80 -10.71
C GLN A 81 13.53 15.46 -10.09
N GLN A 82 14.26 15.50 -8.96
CA GLN A 82 14.66 14.30 -8.24
C GLN A 82 13.46 13.55 -7.68
N LEU A 83 12.49 14.27 -7.12
CA LEU A 83 11.25 13.66 -6.63
C LEU A 83 10.51 12.98 -7.78
N PHE A 84 10.30 13.67 -8.90
CA PHE A 84 9.63 13.12 -10.08
C PHE A 84 10.29 11.83 -10.56
N GLN A 85 11.62 11.84 -10.73
CA GLN A 85 12.39 10.65 -11.14
C GLN A 85 12.32 9.52 -10.11
N SER A 86 12.15 9.83 -8.84
CA SER A 86 11.99 8.80 -7.80
C SER A 86 10.59 8.17 -7.80
N LEU A 87 9.58 8.87 -8.32
CA LEU A 87 8.20 8.42 -8.44
C LEU A 87 7.96 7.61 -9.73
N ASP A 88 8.51 8.06 -10.86
CA ASP A 88 8.47 7.39 -12.17
C ASP A 88 9.36 6.13 -12.13
N LYS A 89 8.77 5.00 -11.71
CA LYS A 89 9.49 3.73 -11.51
C LYS A 89 9.68 2.97 -12.80
N ASP A 90 8.75 3.13 -13.74
CA ASP A 90 8.82 2.47 -15.04
C ASP A 90 9.62 3.28 -16.08
N GLY A 91 9.96 4.53 -15.78
CA GLY A 91 10.74 5.40 -16.66
C GLY A 91 9.95 5.89 -17.86
N SER A 92 8.62 5.93 -17.75
CA SER A 92 7.72 6.38 -18.82
C SER A 92 7.80 7.88 -19.09
N GLY A 93 8.45 8.64 -18.20
CA GLY A 93 8.49 10.10 -18.25
C GLY A 93 7.21 10.76 -17.75
N ASN A 94 6.28 9.97 -17.20
CA ASN A 94 5.05 10.42 -16.56
C ASN A 94 4.83 9.66 -15.26
N ILE A 95 4.08 10.24 -14.32
CA ILE A 95 3.73 9.55 -13.08
C ILE A 95 2.30 9.01 -13.22
N SER A 96 2.16 7.69 -13.20
CA SER A 96 0.85 7.04 -13.15
C SER A 96 0.17 7.24 -11.80
N PHE A 97 -1.16 7.09 -11.76
CA PHE A 97 -1.89 7.16 -10.49
C PHE A 97 -1.41 6.12 -9.46
N ASP A 98 -1.00 4.92 -9.91
CA ASP A 98 -0.50 3.87 -9.03
C ASP A 98 0.85 4.24 -8.40
N GLU A 99 1.77 4.81 -9.18
CA GLU A 99 3.06 5.31 -8.68
C GLU A 99 2.88 6.46 -7.69
N PHE A 100 2.03 7.43 -8.03
CA PHE A 100 1.69 8.54 -7.16
C PHE A 100 1.11 8.04 -5.83
N LEU A 101 0.16 7.09 -5.90
CA LEU A 101 -0.49 6.54 -4.72
C LEU A 101 0.49 5.71 -3.88
N LYS A 102 1.33 4.88 -4.49
CA LYS A 102 2.35 4.07 -3.78
C LYS A 102 3.37 4.96 -3.08
N ALA A 103 3.83 6.03 -3.73
CA ALA A 103 4.81 6.94 -3.18
C ALA A 103 4.23 7.79 -2.03
N LEU A 104 3.03 8.35 -2.21
CA LEU A 104 2.47 9.30 -1.25
C LEU A 104 1.66 8.68 -0.12
N ARG A 105 1.33 7.39 -0.21
CA ARG A 105 0.70 6.69 0.91
C ARG A 105 1.62 6.71 2.13
N PRO A 106 1.11 7.05 3.33
CA PRO A 106 1.90 6.98 4.54
C PRO A 106 2.34 5.54 4.81
N PRO A 107 3.52 5.35 5.45
CA PRO A 107 3.95 4.04 5.86
C PRO A 107 2.91 3.41 6.79
N MET A 108 2.67 2.12 6.60
CA MET A 108 1.73 1.36 7.42
C MET A 108 2.07 1.48 8.91
N SER A 109 1.04 1.67 9.75
CA SER A 109 1.22 1.77 11.21
C SER A 109 1.82 0.50 11.80
N ASN A 110 2.59 0.62 12.88
CA ASN A 110 3.21 -0.53 13.55
C ASN A 110 2.16 -1.56 13.98
N ASN A 111 0.98 -1.11 14.44
CA ASN A 111 -0.10 -2.03 14.81
C ASN A 111 -0.55 -2.91 13.64
N ARG A 112 -0.72 -2.34 12.44
CA ARG A 112 -1.08 -3.12 11.24
C ARG A 112 0.06 -4.05 10.83
N LYS A 113 1.32 -3.58 10.89
CA LYS A 113 2.50 -4.42 10.64
C LYS A 113 2.57 -5.60 11.62
N ASP A 114 2.27 -5.39 12.90
CA ASP A 114 2.28 -6.44 13.92
C ASP A 114 1.22 -7.50 13.65
N LEU A 115 0.03 -7.12 13.17
CA LEU A 115 -1.01 -8.08 12.77
C LEU A 115 -0.58 -8.90 11.55
N ILE A 116 0.03 -8.27 10.55
CA ILE A 116 0.57 -8.96 9.37
C ILE A 116 1.68 -9.91 9.78
N ASN A 117 2.59 -9.47 10.66
CA ASN A 117 3.65 -10.32 11.21
C ASN A 117 3.06 -11.53 11.95
N LYS A 118 2.03 -11.34 12.78
CA LYS A 118 1.34 -12.45 13.46
C LYS A 118 0.70 -13.43 12.49
N ALA A 119 0.09 -12.93 11.42
CA ALA A 119 -0.47 -13.78 10.36
C ALA A 119 0.65 -14.55 9.64
N PHE A 120 1.75 -13.89 9.29
CA PHE A 120 2.91 -14.52 8.66
C PHE A 120 3.49 -15.63 9.53
N MET A 121 3.82 -15.35 10.79
CA MET A 121 4.37 -16.32 11.74
C MET A 121 3.41 -17.49 12.04
N LYS A 122 2.11 -17.31 11.82
CA LYS A 122 1.14 -18.40 11.95
C LYS A 122 1.22 -19.37 10.77
N LEU A 123 1.49 -18.84 9.58
CA LEU A 123 1.61 -19.60 8.34
C LEU A 123 2.97 -20.25 8.23
N ASP A 124 4.06 -19.53 8.48
CA ASP A 124 5.44 -20.03 8.51
C ASP A 124 5.61 -21.04 9.67
N LYS A 125 5.39 -22.33 9.38
CA LYS A 125 5.45 -23.42 10.37
C LYS A 125 6.88 -23.90 10.58
N SER A 126 7.68 -23.87 9.54
CA SER A 126 9.11 -24.17 9.57
C SER A 126 9.87 -23.16 10.43
N GLY A 127 9.42 -21.89 10.45
CA GLY A 127 10.10 -20.78 11.12
C GLY A 127 11.35 -20.31 10.37
N ASP A 128 11.49 -20.66 9.09
CA ASP A 128 12.64 -20.31 8.27
C ASP A 128 12.51 -18.93 7.59
N GLY A 129 11.37 -18.25 7.78
CA GLY A 129 11.11 -16.92 7.25
C GLY A 129 10.53 -16.90 5.83
N VAL A 130 10.17 -18.06 5.27
CA VAL A 130 9.46 -18.18 3.99
C VAL A 130 8.25 -19.10 4.15
N ILE A 131 7.12 -18.75 3.54
CA ILE A 131 5.94 -19.61 3.53
C ILE A 131 5.97 -20.45 2.25
N THR A 132 5.94 -21.76 2.43
CA THR A 132 5.93 -22.75 1.34
C THR A 132 4.62 -23.54 1.31
N VAL A 133 4.44 -24.40 0.30
CA VAL A 133 3.27 -25.28 0.21
C VAL A 133 3.19 -26.20 1.43
N GLU A 134 4.35 -26.65 1.92
CA GLU A 134 4.54 -27.51 3.07
C GLU A 134 4.06 -26.86 4.37
N ASP A 135 4.29 -25.55 4.53
CA ASP A 135 3.82 -24.77 5.67
C ASP A 135 2.29 -24.64 5.71
N LEU A 136 1.66 -24.60 4.53
CA LEU A 136 0.21 -24.48 4.39
C LEU A 136 -0.53 -25.82 4.52
N LYS A 137 0.16 -26.95 4.38
CA LYS A 137 -0.43 -28.29 4.54
C LYS A 137 -1.01 -28.41 5.96
N GLY A 138 -2.32 -28.64 6.05
CA GLY A 138 -3.04 -28.75 7.32
C GLY A 138 -3.46 -27.42 7.97
N VAL A 139 -3.01 -26.27 7.47
CA VAL A 139 -3.49 -24.95 7.89
C VAL A 139 -4.66 -24.48 7.02
N TYR A 140 -4.57 -24.72 5.71
CA TYR A 140 -5.60 -24.36 4.74
C TYR A 140 -6.48 -25.56 4.37
N ASN A 141 -7.80 -25.36 4.35
CA ASN A 141 -8.74 -26.45 4.04
C ASN A 141 -9.04 -26.51 2.53
N VAL A 142 -8.24 -27.28 1.80
CA VAL A 142 -8.39 -27.49 0.35
C VAL A 142 -9.69 -28.19 -0.04
N LYS A 143 -10.29 -28.97 0.87
CA LYS A 143 -11.48 -29.80 0.57
C LYS A 143 -12.71 -28.98 0.19
N LYS A 144 -12.73 -27.67 0.50
CA LYS A 144 -13.82 -26.76 0.14
C LYS A 144 -13.60 -26.02 -1.18
N HIS A 145 -12.46 -26.18 -1.83
CA HIS A 145 -12.16 -25.50 -3.08
C HIS A 145 -12.92 -26.17 -4.24
N PRO A 146 -13.71 -25.42 -5.06
CA PRO A 146 -14.52 -26.01 -6.13
C PRO A 146 -13.72 -26.87 -7.11
N LYS A 147 -12.51 -26.41 -7.48
CA LYS A 147 -11.62 -27.15 -8.39
C LYS A 147 -10.94 -28.38 -7.77
N TYR A 148 -10.90 -28.46 -6.44
CA TYR A 148 -10.48 -29.68 -5.77
C TYR A 148 -11.64 -30.68 -5.70
N MET A 149 -12.84 -30.17 -5.41
CA MET A 149 -14.06 -30.98 -5.34
C MET A 149 -14.44 -31.65 -6.67
N ASN A 150 -14.22 -30.98 -7.81
CA ASN A 150 -14.48 -31.55 -9.13
C ASN A 150 -13.31 -32.40 -9.68
N GLY A 151 -12.21 -32.54 -8.92
CA GLY A 151 -11.04 -33.31 -9.32
C GLY A 151 -10.13 -32.66 -10.37
N GLU A 152 -10.38 -31.40 -10.74
CA GLU A 152 -9.53 -30.68 -11.70
C GLU A 152 -8.16 -30.33 -11.12
N TRP A 153 -8.11 -29.98 -9.84
CA TRP A 153 -6.90 -29.54 -9.15
C TRP A 153 -6.52 -30.51 -8.03
N THR A 154 -5.22 -30.76 -7.91
CA THR A 154 -4.62 -31.44 -6.76
C THR A 154 -4.58 -30.51 -5.54
N GLU A 155 -4.35 -31.08 -4.36
CA GLU A 155 -4.13 -30.29 -3.13
C GLU A 155 -2.97 -29.30 -3.31
N GLU A 156 -1.87 -29.74 -3.89
CA GLU A 156 -0.68 -28.91 -4.14
C GLU A 156 -0.98 -27.78 -5.12
N GLN A 157 -1.78 -28.00 -6.16
CA GLN A 157 -2.17 -26.94 -7.09
C GLN A 157 -3.06 -25.88 -6.43
N VAL A 158 -3.96 -26.27 -5.51
CA VAL A 158 -4.76 -25.31 -4.74
C VAL A 158 -3.86 -24.46 -3.84
N LEU A 159 -2.90 -25.07 -3.16
CA LEU A 159 -1.98 -24.39 -2.25
C LEU A 159 -1.01 -23.47 -2.99
N MET A 160 -0.45 -23.91 -4.12
CA MET A 160 0.37 -23.06 -4.98
C MET A 160 -0.41 -21.84 -5.47
N LYS A 161 -1.63 -22.04 -5.99
CA LYS A 161 -2.48 -20.93 -6.44
C LYS A 161 -2.85 -19.97 -5.33
N PHE A 162 -2.92 -20.44 -4.09
CA PHE A 162 -3.09 -19.58 -2.93
C PHE A 162 -1.82 -18.77 -2.63
N LEU A 163 -0.64 -19.38 -2.66
CA LEU A 163 0.64 -18.68 -2.45
C LEU A 163 0.91 -17.63 -3.53
N GLU A 164 0.64 -17.96 -4.80
CA GLU A 164 0.74 -17.03 -5.93
C GLU A 164 -0.06 -15.73 -5.72
N SER A 165 -1.11 -15.75 -4.89
CA SER A 165 -1.89 -14.54 -4.60
C SER A 165 -1.15 -13.52 -3.72
N PHE A 166 -0.12 -13.94 -2.99
CA PHE A 166 0.74 -13.10 -2.15
C PHE A 166 2.09 -12.79 -2.79
N ASP A 167 2.43 -13.56 -3.81
CA ASP A 167 3.69 -13.48 -4.53
C ASP A 167 3.76 -12.21 -5.40
N THR A 168 4.98 -11.78 -5.74
CA THR A 168 5.17 -10.63 -6.61
C THR A 168 4.81 -11.03 -8.04
N PRO A 169 3.92 -10.29 -8.76
CA PRO A 169 3.41 -10.72 -10.07
C PRO A 169 4.45 -11.06 -11.14
N ASN A 170 5.69 -10.57 -10.99
CA ASN A 170 6.78 -10.77 -11.94
C ASN A 170 7.92 -11.68 -11.42
N GLU A 171 7.83 -12.15 -10.16
CA GLU A 171 8.88 -12.96 -9.52
C GLU A 171 8.32 -14.21 -8.85
N ALA A 172 7.19 -14.72 -9.36
CA ALA A 172 6.49 -15.82 -8.71
C ALA A 172 7.31 -17.12 -8.66
N ASP A 173 7.91 -17.39 -7.49
CA ASP A 173 8.81 -18.53 -7.25
C ASP A 173 8.12 -19.67 -6.47
N GLY A 174 6.84 -19.47 -6.12
CA GLY A 174 6.04 -20.43 -5.36
C GLY A 174 6.36 -20.46 -3.87
N LYS A 175 7.11 -19.46 -3.39
CA LYS A 175 7.36 -19.18 -1.99
C LYS A 175 6.88 -17.76 -1.69
N VAL A 176 6.60 -17.50 -0.42
CA VAL A 176 6.19 -16.16 0.00
C VAL A 176 7.07 -15.74 1.15
N THR A 177 7.96 -14.79 0.86
CA THR A 177 8.80 -14.14 1.86
C THR A 177 7.97 -13.19 2.72
N LYS A 178 8.53 -12.81 3.87
CA LYS A 178 7.94 -11.79 4.74
C LYS A 178 7.73 -10.46 4.02
N GLU A 179 8.63 -10.11 3.10
CA GLU A 179 8.55 -8.87 2.34
C GLU A 179 7.39 -8.88 1.34
N GLU A 180 7.22 -9.96 0.59
CA GLU A 180 6.11 -10.15 -0.35
C GLU A 180 4.76 -10.12 0.38
N PHE A 181 4.66 -10.86 1.49
CA PHE A 181 3.45 -10.86 2.31
C PHE A 181 3.13 -9.46 2.85
N LEU A 182 4.14 -8.71 3.29
CA LEU A 182 3.96 -7.33 3.75
C LEU A 182 3.55 -6.40 2.60
N ASN A 183 4.14 -6.56 1.41
CA ASN A 183 3.84 -5.77 0.22
C ASN A 183 2.41 -6.01 -0.26
N TYR A 184 1.95 -7.26 -0.30
CA TYR A 184 0.56 -7.61 -0.56
C TYR A 184 -0.39 -6.88 0.41
N TYR A 185 -0.13 -7.00 1.71
CA TYR A 185 -0.97 -6.36 2.72
C TYR A 185 -0.79 -4.84 2.79
N SER A 186 0.29 -4.27 2.26
CA SER A 186 0.42 -2.82 2.06
C SER A 186 -0.61 -2.31 1.05
N GLY A 187 -0.85 -3.07 -0.02
CA GLY A 187 -1.93 -2.81 -0.98
C GLY A 187 -3.32 -2.88 -0.34
N VAL A 188 -3.62 -3.96 0.37
CA VAL A 188 -4.90 -4.14 1.08
C VAL A 188 -5.10 -3.09 2.18
N SER A 189 -4.05 -2.80 2.94
CA SER A 189 -4.07 -1.77 3.99
C SER A 189 -4.42 -0.39 3.41
N ALA A 190 -3.98 -0.10 2.19
CA ALA A 190 -4.23 1.19 1.57
C ALA A 190 -5.67 1.43 1.16
N SER A 191 -6.39 0.37 0.78
CA SER A 191 -7.81 0.45 0.47
C SER A 191 -8.68 0.52 1.73
N ILE A 192 -8.07 0.38 2.92
CA ILE A 192 -8.75 0.38 4.21
C ILE A 192 -8.34 1.61 5.03
N ASP A 193 -9.26 2.57 5.11
CA ASP A 193 -9.04 3.82 5.83
C ASP A 193 -8.97 3.63 7.37
N GLN A 194 -9.76 2.69 7.91
CA GLN A 194 -9.94 2.53 9.36
C GLN A 194 -9.12 1.37 9.92
N ASP A 195 -8.23 1.66 10.87
CA ASP A 195 -7.38 0.64 11.54
C ASP A 195 -8.22 -0.46 12.20
N ALA A 196 -9.37 -0.11 12.80
CA ALA A 196 -10.26 -1.09 13.42
C ALA A 196 -10.83 -2.09 12.40
N TYR A 197 -11.12 -1.65 11.18
CA TYR A 197 -11.60 -2.54 10.12
C TYR A 197 -10.47 -3.43 9.60
N PHE A 198 -9.27 -2.87 9.42
CA PHE A 198 -8.09 -3.65 9.05
C PHE A 198 -7.78 -4.73 10.10
N ASP A 199 -7.82 -4.38 11.39
CA ASP A 199 -7.64 -5.32 12.50
C ASP A 199 -8.68 -6.44 12.45
N LEU A 200 -9.97 -6.11 12.40
CA LEU A 200 -11.04 -7.10 12.31
C LEU A 200 -10.90 -8.01 11.09
N MET A 201 -10.55 -7.45 9.93
CA MET A 201 -10.32 -8.20 8.70
C MET A 201 -9.16 -9.19 8.87
N MET A 202 -8.01 -8.75 9.38
CA MET A 202 -6.84 -9.60 9.61
C MET A 202 -7.13 -10.73 10.61
N ARG A 203 -7.78 -10.41 11.73
CA ARG A 203 -8.15 -11.39 12.75
C ARG A 203 -9.15 -12.40 12.24
N THR A 204 -10.10 -11.97 11.42
CA THR A 204 -11.11 -12.87 10.85
C THR A 204 -10.50 -13.78 9.80
N ALA A 205 -9.71 -13.22 8.88
CA ALA A 205 -9.06 -13.96 7.80
C ALA A 205 -8.09 -15.01 8.35
N TRP A 206 -7.25 -14.62 9.32
CA TRP A 206 -6.17 -15.46 9.81
C TRP A 206 -6.43 -16.12 11.16
N ARG A 207 -7.56 -15.82 11.83
CA ARG A 207 -7.91 -16.32 13.17
C ARG A 207 -6.78 -16.06 14.20
N ILE A 208 -6.45 -14.77 14.41
CA ILE A 208 -5.41 -14.27 15.33
C ILE A 208 -5.94 -13.21 16.31
#